data_AF-A0ABD6VXH1-F1
#
_entry.id   AF-A0ABD6VXH1-F1
#
_cell.length_a   1.000
_cell.length_b   1.000
_cell.length_c   1.000
_cell.angle_alpha   90.00
_cell.angle_beta   90.00
_cell.angle_gamma   90.00
#
_symmetry.space_group_name_H-M   'P 1'
#
loop_
_entity.id
_entity.type
_entity.pdbx_description
1 polymer ?
#
loop_
_entity_poly.entity_id
_entity_poly.type
_entity_poly.pdbx_seq_one_letter_code
_entity_poly.pdbx_strand_id
1 'polypeptide(L)'
;MLLTNREQEMIRLMMSQPAGVSRDELERQLGVSRRTIYRELSQLESDIATIGLKLDKGTGSTYRLVGDTNDLATLTATLAKQDQVVTFDPSQRQSALTLRLLNANGPETMTALAAAVDVSVTTIKQDLDILEPALNEYHLQLNRQKAAGIWIDGAEGDIRRVLVGVLNAEINPYVFFRFLRDPQQTFDPVTHYFVERLPQEELLAANAALLRIKALADLSDNQRKAVLLTVAVNTRRLREDQHVEAQRHFDQERLFQDQQLALEFLGRWTPRFARKSALAIISFLPLSSVPFAVAWLENQLIRLI
;
A
#
# COMPACT_ATOMS: atom_id res chain seq x y z
N MET A 1 -21.57 -14.71 -13.40
CA MET A 1 -21.37 -13.79 -12.26
C MET A 1 -20.00 -13.13 -12.41
N LEU A 2 -19.88 -11.84 -12.14
CA LEU A 2 -18.61 -11.11 -12.07
C LEU A 2 -18.41 -10.72 -10.60
N LEU A 3 -17.32 -11.16 -9.98
CA LEU A 3 -17.04 -10.88 -8.57
C LEU A 3 -15.97 -9.79 -8.49
N THR A 4 -16.14 -8.84 -7.59
CA THR A 4 -15.09 -7.88 -7.24
C THR A 4 -13.92 -8.60 -6.56
N ASN A 5 -12.71 -8.03 -6.55
CA ASN A 5 -11.57 -8.71 -5.90
C ASN A 5 -11.80 -8.92 -4.41
N ARG A 6 -12.47 -7.97 -3.73
CA ARG A 6 -12.80 -8.12 -2.30
C ARG A 6 -13.72 -9.31 -2.07
N GLU A 7 -14.72 -9.52 -2.93
CA GLU A 7 -15.57 -10.70 -2.86
C GLU A 7 -14.80 -11.98 -3.14
N GLN A 8 -13.91 -11.98 -4.14
CA GLN A 8 -13.04 -13.11 -4.45
C GLN A 8 -12.14 -13.48 -3.25
N GLU A 9 -11.53 -12.49 -2.60
CA GLU A 9 -10.73 -12.69 -1.38
C GLU A 9 -11.58 -13.24 -0.24
N MET A 10 -12.75 -12.65 0.03
CA MET A 10 -13.68 -13.12 1.05
C MET A 10 -14.06 -14.59 0.83
N ILE A 11 -14.39 -14.95 -0.41
CA ILE A 11 -14.72 -16.33 -0.77
C ILE A 11 -13.52 -17.25 -0.51
N ARG A 12 -12.30 -16.88 -0.95
CA ARG A 12 -11.10 -17.69 -0.73
C ARG A 12 -10.81 -17.93 0.74
N LEU A 13 -10.96 -16.90 1.56
CA LEU A 13 -10.78 -17.02 3.01
C LEU A 13 -11.77 -18.03 3.60
N MET A 14 -13.04 -17.93 3.21
CA MET A 14 -14.09 -18.86 3.66
C MET A 14 -13.82 -20.28 3.17
N MET A 15 -13.34 -20.46 1.94
CA MET A 15 -12.99 -21.78 1.39
C MET A 15 -11.76 -22.40 2.05
N SER A 16 -10.78 -21.60 2.46
CA SER A 16 -9.59 -22.10 3.16
C SER A 16 -9.84 -22.47 4.62
N GLN A 17 -10.96 -22.03 5.20
CA GLN A 17 -11.28 -22.21 6.62
C GLN A 17 -12.66 -22.86 6.78
N PRO A 18 -12.74 -24.21 6.81
CA PRO A 18 -14.01 -24.94 6.91
C PRO A 18 -14.82 -24.59 8.16
N ALA A 19 -14.17 -24.15 9.24
CA ALA A 19 -14.81 -23.70 10.47
C ALA A 19 -15.55 -22.34 10.31
N GLY A 20 -15.30 -21.62 9.23
CA GLY A 20 -15.79 -20.27 8.97
C GLY A 20 -14.80 -19.19 9.37
N VAL A 21 -14.98 -18.01 8.79
CA VAL A 21 -14.10 -16.84 9.00
C VAL A 21 -14.85 -15.82 9.86
N SER A 22 -14.25 -15.39 10.96
CA SER A 22 -14.86 -14.37 11.80
C SER A 22 -14.86 -13.01 11.10
N ARG A 23 -15.80 -12.13 11.47
CA ARG A 23 -15.80 -10.74 10.99
C ARG A 23 -14.47 -10.05 11.26
N ASP A 24 -13.92 -10.18 12.47
CA ASP A 24 -12.66 -9.51 12.85
C ASP A 24 -11.49 -10.03 12.00
N GLU A 25 -11.53 -11.31 11.59
CA GLU A 25 -10.56 -11.85 10.64
C GLU A 25 -10.71 -11.25 9.24
N LEU A 26 -11.94 -11.12 8.74
CA LEU A 26 -12.21 -10.47 7.46
C LEU A 26 -11.76 -8.99 7.48
N GLU A 27 -12.08 -8.24 8.54
CA GLU A 27 -11.62 -6.86 8.72
C GLU A 27 -10.09 -6.78 8.65
N ARG A 28 -9.40 -7.68 9.35
CA ARG A 28 -7.94 -7.70 9.43
C ARG A 28 -7.28 -8.08 8.11
N GLN A 29 -7.78 -9.12 7.43
CA GLN A 29 -7.15 -9.61 6.21
C GLN A 29 -7.42 -8.69 5.01
N LEU A 30 -8.65 -8.19 4.89
CA LEU A 30 -9.06 -7.31 3.79
C LEU A 30 -8.68 -5.84 4.06
N GLY A 31 -8.38 -5.49 5.32
CA GLY A 31 -7.96 -4.15 5.70
C GLY A 31 -9.07 -3.09 5.60
N VAL A 32 -10.33 -3.48 5.78
CA VAL A 32 -11.48 -2.58 5.65
C VAL A 32 -12.31 -2.52 6.94
N SER A 33 -13.08 -1.44 7.08
CA SER A 33 -13.92 -1.22 8.25
C SER A 33 -15.02 -2.27 8.38
N ARG A 34 -15.54 -2.46 9.61
CA ARG A 34 -16.77 -3.23 9.88
C ARG A 34 -17.90 -2.92 8.92
N ARG A 35 -18.17 -1.62 8.71
CA ARG A 35 -19.24 -1.16 7.82
C ARG A 35 -19.01 -1.65 6.39
N THR A 36 -17.76 -1.60 5.92
CA THR A 36 -17.38 -2.11 4.61
C THR A 36 -17.57 -3.62 4.56
N ILE A 37 -17.07 -4.39 5.55
CA ILE A 37 -17.29 -5.85 5.61
C ILE A 37 -18.77 -6.21 5.51
N TYR A 38 -19.65 -5.53 6.25
CA TYR A 38 -21.09 -5.81 6.14
C TYR A 38 -21.64 -5.51 4.75
N ARG A 39 -21.22 -4.42 4.12
CA ARG A 39 -21.61 -4.10 2.75
C ARG A 39 -21.12 -5.15 1.75
N GLU A 40 -19.85 -5.54 1.83
CA GLU A 40 -19.27 -6.57 0.95
C GLU A 40 -19.95 -7.93 1.19
N LEU A 41 -20.24 -8.31 2.44
CA LEU A 41 -20.98 -9.54 2.76
C LEU A 41 -22.39 -9.52 2.17
N SER A 42 -23.10 -8.38 2.23
CA SER A 42 -24.43 -8.25 1.65
C SER A 42 -24.41 -8.32 0.12
N GLN A 43 -23.41 -7.72 -0.52
CA GLN A 43 -23.25 -7.81 -1.97
C GLN A 43 -22.90 -9.24 -2.38
N LEU A 44 -21.93 -9.85 -1.69
CA LEU A 44 -21.51 -11.23 -1.90
C LEU A 44 -22.68 -12.20 -1.79
N GLU A 45 -23.54 -12.04 -0.77
CA GLU A 45 -24.71 -12.89 -0.55
C GLU A 45 -25.71 -12.80 -1.73
N SER A 46 -25.90 -11.61 -2.31
CA SER A 46 -26.71 -11.42 -3.52
C SER A 46 -26.09 -12.11 -4.74
N ASP A 47 -24.78 -11.99 -4.89
CA ASP A 47 -24.07 -12.49 -6.07
C ASP A 47 -24.02 -14.02 -6.06
N ILE A 48 -23.62 -14.64 -4.96
CA ILE A 48 -23.51 -16.12 -4.86
C ILE A 48 -24.86 -16.83 -4.92
N ALA A 49 -25.95 -16.15 -4.56
CA ALA A 49 -27.30 -16.69 -4.68
C ALA A 49 -27.67 -17.01 -6.14
N THR A 50 -27.05 -16.33 -7.12
CA THR A 50 -27.27 -16.60 -8.56
C THR A 50 -26.79 -17.98 -9.01
N ILE A 51 -25.93 -18.62 -8.22
CA ILE A 51 -25.38 -19.96 -8.48
C ILE A 51 -25.76 -20.97 -7.38
N GLY A 52 -26.86 -20.71 -6.64
CA GLY A 52 -27.39 -21.66 -5.66
C GLY A 52 -26.67 -21.70 -4.31
N LEU A 53 -25.61 -20.90 -4.13
CA LEU A 53 -24.85 -20.83 -2.89
C LEU A 53 -25.48 -19.84 -1.89
N LYS A 54 -25.19 -20.04 -0.60
CA LYS A 54 -25.65 -19.21 0.51
C LYS A 54 -24.51 -18.93 1.48
N LEU A 55 -24.64 -17.81 2.17
CA LEU A 55 -23.75 -17.42 3.26
C LEU A 55 -24.36 -17.85 4.59
N ASP A 56 -23.78 -18.84 5.25
CA ASP A 56 -24.18 -19.27 6.58
C ASP A 56 -23.45 -18.45 7.65
N LYS A 57 -24.24 -17.96 8.61
CA LYS A 57 -23.75 -17.24 9.79
C LYS A 57 -23.67 -18.25 10.93
N GLY A 58 -22.49 -18.87 11.04
CA GLY A 58 -22.19 -19.88 12.03
C GLY A 58 -22.12 -19.33 13.46
N THR A 59 -21.85 -20.24 14.41
CA THR A 59 -21.63 -19.88 15.82
C THR A 59 -20.44 -18.90 15.96
N GLY A 60 -20.60 -17.90 16.83
CA GLY A 60 -19.55 -16.90 17.09
C GLY A 60 -19.40 -15.81 16.02
N SER A 61 -20.43 -15.56 15.20
CA SER A 61 -20.38 -14.56 14.10
C SER A 61 -19.32 -14.89 13.04
N THR A 62 -19.18 -16.18 12.73
CA THR A 62 -18.34 -16.68 11.64
C THR A 62 -19.17 -16.83 10.37
N TYR A 63 -18.55 -16.61 9.21
CA TYR A 63 -19.18 -16.70 7.91
C TYR A 63 -18.64 -17.92 7.14
N ARG A 64 -19.55 -18.68 6.54
CA ARG A 64 -19.24 -19.86 5.71
C ARG A 64 -20.03 -19.82 4.42
N LEU A 65 -19.44 -20.36 3.35
CA LEU A 65 -20.16 -20.64 2.12
C LEU A 65 -20.76 -22.04 2.19
N VAL A 66 -22.04 -22.15 1.87
CA VAL A 66 -22.77 -23.42 1.85
C VAL A 66 -23.58 -23.54 0.57
N GLY A 67 -23.66 -24.77 0.07
CA GLY A 67 -24.42 -25.13 -1.11
C GLY A 67 -23.92 -26.47 -1.64
N ASP A 68 -24.40 -26.86 -2.81
CA ASP A 68 -24.05 -28.15 -3.38
C ASP A 68 -22.59 -28.17 -3.84
N THR A 69 -21.97 -29.36 -3.78
CA THR A 69 -20.57 -29.57 -4.19
C THR A 69 -20.30 -29.10 -5.61
N ASN A 70 -21.30 -29.23 -6.50
CA ASN A 70 -21.19 -28.80 -7.89
C ASN A 70 -21.18 -27.26 -8.02
N ASP A 71 -21.93 -26.57 -7.18
CA ASP A 71 -21.99 -25.10 -7.16
C ASP A 71 -20.71 -24.51 -6.57
N LEU A 72 -20.17 -25.14 -5.50
CA LEU A 72 -18.86 -24.79 -4.96
C LEU A 72 -17.73 -25.04 -5.99
N ALA A 73 -17.80 -26.12 -6.75
CA ALA A 73 -16.85 -26.39 -7.85
C ALA A 73 -16.97 -25.32 -8.95
N THR A 74 -18.18 -24.90 -9.29
CA THR A 74 -18.44 -23.82 -10.26
C THR A 74 -17.89 -22.48 -9.78
N LEU A 75 -18.05 -22.15 -8.50
CA LEU A 75 -17.46 -20.96 -7.89
C LEU A 75 -15.93 -21.02 -7.95
N THR A 76 -15.33 -22.16 -7.60
CA THR A 76 -13.88 -22.35 -7.66
C THR A 76 -13.33 -22.16 -9.08
N ALA A 77 -14.00 -22.71 -10.08
CA ALA A 77 -13.62 -22.53 -11.49
C ALA A 77 -13.79 -21.08 -11.97
N THR A 78 -14.78 -20.36 -11.43
CA THR A 78 -14.99 -18.93 -11.71
C THR A 78 -13.84 -18.08 -11.16
N LEU A 79 -13.44 -18.33 -9.91
CA LEU A 79 -12.30 -17.67 -9.28
C LEU A 79 -11.00 -17.91 -10.06
N ALA A 80 -10.74 -19.16 -10.45
CA ALA A 80 -9.53 -19.51 -11.20
C ALA A 80 -9.44 -18.83 -12.57
N LYS A 81 -10.58 -18.51 -13.19
CA LYS A 81 -10.62 -17.72 -14.45
C LYS A 81 -10.42 -16.23 -14.20
N GLN A 82 -10.98 -15.70 -13.11
CA GLN A 82 -10.88 -14.28 -12.75
C GLN A 82 -9.52 -13.89 -12.16
N ASP A 83 -8.74 -14.86 -11.68
CA ASP A 83 -7.35 -14.68 -11.26
C ASP A 83 -6.42 -14.07 -12.32
N GLN A 84 -6.86 -14.03 -13.58
CA GLN A 84 -6.07 -13.52 -14.70
C GLN A 84 -6.35 -12.03 -15.02
N VAL A 85 -7.38 -11.42 -14.41
CA VAL A 85 -7.82 -10.06 -14.75
C VAL A 85 -7.79 -9.16 -13.52
N VAL A 86 -6.88 -8.18 -13.53
CA VAL A 86 -6.81 -7.15 -12.49
C VAL A 86 -7.95 -6.15 -12.70
N THR A 87 -8.96 -6.15 -11.82
CA THR A 87 -10.09 -5.22 -11.91
C THR A 87 -10.04 -4.21 -10.77
N PHE A 88 -9.60 -2.98 -11.03
CA PHE A 88 -9.51 -1.96 -9.98
C PHE A 88 -10.85 -1.29 -9.69
N ASP A 89 -11.15 -1.08 -8.40
CA ASP A 89 -12.17 -0.09 -8.02
C ASP A 89 -11.68 1.34 -8.37
N PRO A 90 -12.56 2.37 -8.41
CA PRO A 90 -12.15 3.72 -8.79
C PRO A 90 -11.00 4.30 -7.96
N SER A 91 -10.98 4.04 -6.64
CA SER A 91 -9.92 4.52 -5.75
C SER A 91 -8.60 3.80 -6.04
N GLN A 92 -8.65 2.47 -6.16
CA GLN A 92 -7.46 1.66 -6.46
C GLN A 92 -6.87 2.03 -7.83
N ARG A 93 -7.73 2.34 -8.81
CA ARG A 93 -7.30 2.78 -10.14
C ARG A 93 -6.59 4.13 -10.08
N GLN A 94 -7.10 5.07 -9.29
CA GLN A 94 -6.46 6.37 -9.06
C GLN A 94 -5.10 6.22 -8.36
N SER A 95 -5.00 5.34 -7.37
CA SER A 95 -3.73 4.97 -6.73
C SER A 95 -2.75 4.35 -7.72
N ALA A 96 -3.21 3.42 -8.56
CA ALA A 96 -2.42 2.77 -9.59
C ALA A 96 -1.87 3.77 -10.62
N LEU A 97 -2.69 4.71 -11.09
CA LEU A 97 -2.28 5.79 -11.99
C LEU A 97 -1.26 6.72 -11.34
N THR A 98 -1.47 7.09 -10.07
CA THR A 98 -0.54 7.94 -9.31
C THR A 98 0.83 7.27 -9.18
N LEU A 99 0.88 6.01 -8.75
CA LEU A 99 2.14 5.27 -8.66
C LEU A 99 2.83 5.12 -10.02
N ARG A 100 2.08 4.90 -11.09
CA ARG A 100 2.64 4.78 -12.43
C ARG A 100 3.29 6.09 -12.88
N LEU A 101 2.58 7.22 -12.76
CA LEU A 101 3.06 8.52 -13.21
C LEU A 101 4.27 9.01 -12.39
N LEU A 102 4.29 8.79 -11.07
CA LEU A 102 5.41 9.23 -10.21
C LEU A 102 6.70 8.40 -10.39
N ASN A 103 6.57 7.17 -10.89
CA ASN A 103 7.70 6.29 -11.19
C ASN A 103 8.07 6.26 -12.68
N ALA A 104 7.36 6.99 -13.53
CA ALA A 104 7.65 7.03 -14.95
C ALA A 104 8.94 7.84 -15.23
N ASN A 105 9.78 7.35 -16.13
CA ASN A 105 10.98 8.07 -16.59
C ASN A 105 10.67 9.10 -17.69
N GLY A 106 9.41 9.49 -17.86
CA GLY A 106 8.96 10.43 -18.87
C GLY A 106 7.44 10.40 -19.07
N PRO A 107 6.93 11.19 -20.02
CA PRO A 107 5.49 11.29 -20.28
C PRO A 107 4.86 9.98 -20.76
N GLU A 108 3.65 9.71 -20.25
CA GLU A 108 2.82 8.56 -20.60
C GLU A 108 1.67 8.99 -21.52
N THR A 109 1.23 8.09 -22.40
CA THR A 109 0.08 8.36 -23.28
C THR A 109 -1.23 7.99 -22.59
N MET A 110 -2.32 8.69 -22.93
CA MET A 110 -3.64 8.38 -22.40
C MET A 110 -4.07 6.93 -22.71
N THR A 111 -3.69 6.41 -23.87
CA THR A 111 -3.93 5.03 -24.28
C THR A 111 -3.11 4.03 -23.46
N ALA A 112 -1.86 4.36 -23.13
CA ALA A 112 -1.02 3.51 -22.29
C ALA A 112 -1.55 3.46 -20.84
N LEU A 113 -2.00 4.61 -20.31
CA LEU A 113 -2.65 4.67 -19.01
C LEU A 113 -3.96 3.88 -18.98
N ALA A 114 -4.80 4.01 -20.02
CA ALA A 114 -6.06 3.28 -20.15
C ALA A 114 -5.85 1.76 -20.18
N ALA A 115 -4.89 1.30 -20.99
CA ALA A 115 -4.55 -0.12 -21.08
C ALA A 115 -3.95 -0.68 -19.77
N ALA A 116 -3.26 0.15 -18.98
CA ALA A 116 -2.61 -0.27 -17.73
C ALA A 116 -3.58 -0.77 -16.66
N VAL A 117 -4.80 -0.26 -16.68
CA VAL A 117 -5.83 -0.47 -15.66
C VAL A 117 -7.15 -0.94 -16.28
N ASP A 118 -7.10 -1.37 -17.54
CA ASP A 118 -8.20 -1.92 -18.35
C ASP A 118 -9.50 -1.08 -18.31
N VAL A 119 -9.40 0.22 -18.62
CA VAL A 119 -10.56 1.11 -18.73
C VAL A 119 -10.54 1.95 -20.00
N SER A 120 -11.64 2.64 -20.29
CA SER A 120 -11.70 3.57 -21.42
C SER A 120 -10.83 4.80 -21.21
N VAL A 121 -10.37 5.41 -22.30
CA VAL A 121 -9.68 6.72 -22.28
C VAL A 121 -10.54 7.81 -21.59
N THR A 122 -11.86 7.76 -21.75
CA THR A 122 -12.80 8.68 -21.09
C THR A 122 -12.75 8.51 -19.57
N THR A 123 -12.65 7.28 -19.08
CA THR A 123 -12.53 6.96 -17.65
C THR A 123 -11.21 7.50 -17.09
N ILE A 124 -10.08 7.30 -17.78
CA ILE A 124 -8.80 7.86 -17.35
C ILE A 124 -8.86 9.39 -17.30
N LYS A 125 -9.51 10.04 -18.26
CA LYS A 125 -9.68 11.50 -18.21
C LYS A 125 -10.37 11.93 -16.91
N GLN A 126 -11.46 11.25 -16.53
CA GLN A 126 -12.19 11.54 -15.29
C GLN A 126 -11.34 11.27 -14.05
N ASP A 127 -10.58 10.17 -14.03
CA ASP A 127 -9.68 9.86 -12.91
C ASP A 127 -8.58 10.92 -12.76
N LEU A 128 -8.00 11.38 -13.87
CA LEU A 128 -6.99 12.44 -13.85
C LEU A 128 -7.58 13.78 -13.40
N ASP A 129 -8.82 14.12 -13.79
CA ASP A 129 -9.53 15.32 -13.33
C ASP A 129 -9.77 15.29 -11.81
N ILE A 130 -9.92 14.10 -11.21
CA ILE A 130 -10.03 13.91 -9.75
C ILE A 130 -8.65 13.97 -9.08
N LEU A 131 -7.62 13.37 -9.69
CA LEU A 131 -6.27 13.31 -9.13
C LEU A 131 -5.57 14.67 -9.10
N GLU A 132 -5.80 15.51 -10.09
CA GLU A 132 -5.13 16.81 -10.24
C GLU A 132 -5.25 17.72 -8.99
N PRO A 133 -6.45 18.01 -8.43
CA PRO A 133 -6.53 18.81 -7.21
C PRO A 133 -5.83 18.14 -6.01
N ALA A 134 -5.93 16.81 -5.87
CA ALA A 134 -5.27 16.08 -4.79
C ALA A 134 -3.74 16.16 -4.88
N LEU A 135 -3.17 16.06 -6.08
CA LEU A 135 -1.74 16.20 -6.33
C LEU A 135 -1.24 17.63 -6.03
N ASN A 136 -2.04 18.64 -6.37
CA ASN A 136 -1.71 20.04 -6.10
C ASN A 136 -1.60 20.36 -4.60
N GLU A 137 -2.38 19.68 -3.73
CA GLU A 137 -2.25 19.80 -2.26
C GLU A 137 -0.88 19.35 -1.75
N TYR A 138 -0.19 18.48 -2.51
CA TYR A 138 1.17 18.03 -2.25
C TYR A 138 2.22 18.78 -3.08
N HIS A 139 1.87 19.91 -3.72
CA HIS A 139 2.78 20.66 -4.59
C HIS A 139 3.28 19.86 -5.82
N LEU A 140 2.49 18.87 -6.26
CA LEU A 140 2.75 18.10 -7.48
C LEU A 140 1.83 18.55 -8.60
N GLN A 141 2.40 18.90 -9.75
CA GLN A 141 1.66 19.40 -10.91
C GLN A 141 1.45 18.27 -11.93
N LEU A 142 0.19 17.95 -12.24
CA LEU A 142 -0.17 17.03 -13.31
C LEU A 142 -0.18 17.78 -14.65
N ASN A 143 0.75 17.45 -15.54
CA ASN A 143 0.85 18.05 -16.85
C ASN A 143 0.21 17.18 -17.92
N ARG A 144 -0.55 17.80 -18.84
CA ARG A 144 -1.21 17.13 -19.95
C ARG A 144 -0.97 17.94 -21.22
N GLN A 145 -0.17 17.40 -22.14
CA GLN A 145 0.15 18.09 -23.38
C GLN A 145 -0.11 17.20 -24.59
N LYS A 146 -0.83 17.75 -25.58
CA LYS A 146 -1.11 17.07 -26.84
C LYS A 146 0.21 16.66 -27.50
N ALA A 147 0.30 15.41 -27.95
CA ALA A 147 1.49 14.77 -28.53
C ALA A 147 2.68 14.55 -27.57
N ALA A 148 2.84 15.33 -26.51
CA ALA A 148 3.91 15.14 -25.53
C ALA A 148 3.56 14.12 -24.45
N GLY A 149 2.28 13.95 -24.08
CA GLY A 149 1.82 12.96 -23.11
C GLY A 149 1.40 13.57 -21.77
N ILE A 150 1.45 12.75 -20.72
CA ILE A 150 0.98 13.04 -19.36
C ILE A 150 2.09 12.69 -18.37
N TRP A 151 2.46 13.62 -17.50
CA TRP A 151 3.50 13.41 -16.49
C TRP A 151 3.20 14.24 -15.24
N ILE A 152 3.93 13.97 -14.15
CA ILE A 152 3.84 14.75 -12.91
C ILE A 152 5.20 15.40 -12.65
N ASP A 153 5.20 16.71 -12.41
CA ASP A 153 6.36 17.48 -11.96
C ASP A 153 6.21 17.88 -10.49
N GLY A 154 7.31 17.98 -9.76
CA GLY A 154 7.31 18.46 -8.38
C GLY A 154 8.64 18.18 -7.67
N ALA A 155 8.74 18.67 -6.43
CA ALA A 155 9.93 18.42 -5.62
C ALA A 155 10.01 16.94 -5.24
N GLU A 156 11.21 16.38 -5.28
CA GLU A 156 11.46 14.96 -4.98
C GLU A 156 10.94 14.55 -3.58
N GLY A 157 11.00 15.46 -2.61
CA GLY A 157 10.48 15.22 -1.26
C GLY A 157 8.97 15.01 -1.23
N ASP A 158 8.23 15.73 -2.07
CA ASP A 158 6.77 15.61 -2.18
C ASP A 158 6.38 14.36 -2.98
N ILE A 159 7.14 14.02 -4.04
CA ILE A 159 6.96 12.76 -4.78
C ILE A 159 7.11 11.56 -3.83
N ARG A 160 8.17 11.52 -3.02
CA ARG A 160 8.38 10.47 -2.01
C ARG A 160 7.23 10.39 -1.02
N ARG A 161 6.71 11.54 -0.55
CA ARG A 161 5.58 11.60 0.39
C ARG A 161 4.33 10.95 -0.20
N VAL A 162 4.00 11.27 -1.46
CA VAL A 162 2.84 10.70 -2.15
C VAL A 162 3.04 9.21 -2.44
N LEU A 163 4.22 8.79 -2.90
CA LEU A 163 4.54 7.36 -3.09
C LEU A 163 4.32 6.55 -1.81
N VAL A 164 4.86 7.02 -0.68
CA VAL A 164 4.68 6.36 0.63
C VAL A 164 3.20 6.37 1.04
N GLY A 165 2.52 7.51 0.87
CA GLY A 165 1.10 7.65 1.22
C GLY A 165 0.21 6.65 0.48
N VAL A 166 0.37 6.55 -0.84
CA VAL A 166 -0.40 5.62 -1.68
C VAL A 166 -0.11 4.17 -1.31
N LEU A 167 1.16 3.77 -1.23
CA LEU A 167 1.52 2.39 -0.84
C LEU A 167 1.03 2.03 0.56
N ASN A 168 1.07 2.99 1.50
CA ASN A 168 0.60 2.78 2.86
C ASN A 168 -0.94 2.65 2.93
N ALA A 169 -1.68 3.32 2.05
CA ALA A 169 -3.13 3.25 1.97
C ALA A 169 -3.61 1.94 1.29
N GLU A 170 -2.97 1.55 0.20
CA GLU A 170 -3.38 0.37 -0.58
C GLU A 170 -2.95 -0.95 0.04
N ILE A 171 -1.88 -0.96 0.84
CA ILE A 171 -1.35 -2.19 1.44
C ILE A 171 -1.57 -2.17 2.95
N ASN A 172 -2.54 -2.96 3.41
CA ASN A 172 -2.81 -3.07 4.84
C ASN A 172 -1.63 -3.74 5.59
N PRO A 173 -1.48 -3.53 6.92
CA PRO A 173 -0.34 -4.08 7.66
C PRO A 173 -0.23 -5.60 7.63
N TYR A 174 -1.36 -6.30 7.62
CA TYR A 174 -1.37 -7.77 7.59
C TYR A 174 -0.73 -8.28 6.29
N VAL A 175 -1.19 -7.79 5.14
CA VAL A 175 -0.60 -8.08 3.82
C VAL A 175 0.87 -7.70 3.78
N PHE A 176 1.21 -6.50 4.27
CA PHE A 176 2.57 -5.99 4.26
C PHE A 176 3.56 -6.89 5.03
N PHE A 177 3.23 -7.27 6.27
CA PHE A 177 4.10 -8.14 7.07
C PHE A 177 4.09 -9.59 6.61
N ARG A 178 3.01 -10.02 5.97
CA ARG A 178 2.94 -11.31 5.30
C ARG A 178 3.93 -11.36 4.12
N PHE A 179 3.93 -10.34 3.26
CA PHE A 179 4.93 -10.15 2.21
C PHE A 179 6.37 -10.11 2.76
N LEU A 180 6.63 -9.36 3.83
CA LEU A 180 7.99 -9.29 4.41
C LEU A 180 8.50 -10.62 4.98
N ARG A 181 7.59 -11.55 5.33
CA ARG A 181 7.94 -12.88 5.82
C ARG A 181 8.22 -13.85 4.67
N ASP A 182 7.41 -13.77 3.62
CA ASP A 182 7.52 -14.61 2.44
C ASP A 182 7.24 -13.77 1.18
N PRO A 183 8.28 -13.21 0.54
CA PRO A 183 8.13 -12.40 -0.66
C PRO A 183 7.62 -13.17 -1.88
N GLN A 184 7.66 -14.50 -1.86
CA GLN A 184 7.18 -15.36 -2.96
C GLN A 184 5.69 -15.72 -2.81
N GLN A 185 5.05 -15.20 -1.78
CA GLN A 185 3.66 -15.48 -1.51
C GLN A 185 2.74 -14.88 -2.59
N THR A 186 1.75 -15.67 -3.00
CA THR A 186 0.71 -15.22 -3.92
C THR A 186 -0.34 -14.37 -3.21
N PHE A 187 -0.73 -13.26 -3.85
CA PHE A 187 -1.84 -12.40 -3.43
C PHE A 187 -2.91 -12.38 -4.53
N ASP A 188 -4.09 -11.83 -4.25
CA ASP A 188 -5.06 -11.56 -5.31
C ASP A 188 -4.46 -10.57 -6.33
N PRO A 189 -5.01 -10.51 -7.57
CA PRO A 189 -4.42 -9.71 -8.64
C PRO A 189 -4.23 -8.22 -8.30
N VAL A 190 -5.13 -7.61 -7.51
CA VAL A 190 -5.01 -6.19 -7.14
C VAL A 190 -4.01 -5.98 -6.02
N THR A 191 -4.04 -6.77 -4.95
CA THR A 191 -3.00 -6.66 -3.92
C THR A 191 -1.62 -6.94 -4.50
N HIS A 192 -1.51 -7.95 -5.36
CA HIS A 192 -0.28 -8.30 -6.05
C HIS A 192 0.27 -7.10 -6.84
N TYR A 193 -0.57 -6.38 -7.58
CA TYR A 193 -0.17 -5.17 -8.32
C TYR A 193 0.53 -4.13 -7.43
N PHE A 194 0.01 -3.88 -6.22
CA PHE A 194 0.62 -2.92 -5.30
C PHE A 194 1.86 -3.47 -4.60
N VAL A 195 1.84 -4.74 -4.21
CA VAL A 195 3.00 -5.43 -3.60
C VAL A 195 4.20 -5.48 -4.55
N GLU A 196 3.98 -5.71 -5.85
CA GLU A 196 5.05 -5.68 -6.85
C GLU A 196 5.72 -4.31 -7.00
N ARG A 197 5.01 -3.23 -6.66
CA ARG A 197 5.53 -1.85 -6.70
C ARG A 197 6.29 -1.45 -5.44
N LEU A 198 6.32 -2.31 -4.43
CA LEU A 198 7.09 -2.06 -3.23
C LEU A 198 8.60 -2.06 -3.55
N PRO A 199 9.39 -1.21 -2.86
CA PRO A 199 10.84 -1.28 -2.94
C PRO A 199 11.40 -2.50 -2.19
N GLN A 200 11.25 -3.70 -2.77
CA GLN A 200 11.39 -4.97 -2.07
C GLN A 200 12.79 -5.17 -1.47
N GLU A 201 13.85 -4.90 -2.23
CA GLU A 201 15.25 -5.04 -1.79
C GLU A 201 15.51 -4.13 -0.58
N GLU A 202 15.11 -2.86 -0.66
CA GLU A 202 15.27 -1.88 0.42
C GLU A 202 14.41 -2.21 1.63
N LEU A 203 13.19 -2.73 1.43
CA LEU A 203 12.28 -3.12 2.51
C LEU A 203 12.81 -4.29 3.32
N LEU A 204 13.31 -5.33 2.66
CA LEU A 204 13.86 -6.51 3.34
C LEU A 204 15.12 -6.12 4.14
N ALA A 205 15.98 -5.28 3.57
CA ALA A 205 17.13 -4.72 4.27
C ALA A 205 16.72 -3.86 5.48
N ALA A 206 15.75 -2.96 5.30
CA ALA A 206 15.21 -2.11 6.35
C ALA A 206 14.60 -2.93 7.49
N ASN A 207 13.80 -3.96 7.17
CA ASN A 207 13.15 -4.82 8.16
C ASN A 207 14.18 -5.61 8.98
N ALA A 208 15.22 -6.15 8.34
CA ALA A 208 16.31 -6.83 9.04
C ALA A 208 17.09 -5.90 9.99
N ALA A 209 17.29 -4.63 9.61
CA ALA A 209 17.92 -3.63 10.46
C ALA A 209 17.02 -3.22 11.64
N LEU A 210 15.72 -3.01 11.39
CA LEU A 210 14.74 -2.54 12.38
C LEU A 210 14.59 -3.52 13.54
N LEU A 211 14.60 -4.83 13.27
CA LEU A 211 14.53 -5.89 14.30
C LEU A 211 15.67 -5.84 15.34
N ARG A 212 16.75 -5.12 15.05
CA ARG A 212 17.91 -4.98 15.96
C ARG A 212 17.82 -3.73 16.84
N ILE A 213 16.83 -2.86 16.64
CA ILE A 213 16.69 -1.59 17.37
C ILE A 213 15.59 -1.70 18.41
N LYS A 214 15.98 -1.82 19.68
CA LYS A 214 15.05 -1.96 20.81
C LYS A 214 14.07 -0.79 20.93
N ALA A 215 14.50 0.44 20.60
CA ALA A 215 13.66 1.63 20.67
C ALA A 215 12.46 1.61 19.70
N LEU A 216 12.47 0.74 18.69
CA LEU A 216 11.40 0.59 17.71
C LEU A 216 10.56 -0.68 17.92
N ALA A 217 10.80 -1.41 19.02
CA ALA A 217 10.10 -2.67 19.31
C ALA A 217 8.62 -2.47 19.68
N ASP A 218 8.28 -1.31 20.22
CA ASP A 218 6.95 -0.99 20.74
C ASP A 218 6.04 -0.30 19.71
N LEU A 219 6.50 -0.17 18.46
CA LEU A 219 5.67 0.39 17.38
C LEU A 219 4.54 -0.56 17.01
N SER A 220 3.33 -0.01 16.85
CA SER A 220 2.23 -0.74 16.22
C SER A 220 2.58 -1.14 14.79
N ASP A 221 1.90 -2.18 14.27
CA ASP A 221 2.08 -2.66 12.89
C ASP A 221 1.93 -1.54 11.85
N ASN A 222 0.97 -0.62 12.03
CA ASN A 222 0.78 0.54 11.16
C ASN A 222 1.99 1.48 11.20
N GLN A 223 2.49 1.83 12.39
CA GLN A 223 3.65 2.71 12.55
C GLN A 223 4.90 2.06 11.95
N ARG A 224 5.13 0.78 12.25
CA ARG A 224 6.27 0.03 11.72
C ARG A 224 6.22 -0.10 10.20
N LYS A 225 5.05 -0.36 9.60
CA LYS A 225 4.85 -0.34 8.15
C LYS A 225 5.22 1.03 7.57
N ALA A 226 4.70 2.12 8.14
CA ALA A 226 4.96 3.48 7.65
C ALA A 226 6.46 3.84 7.68
N VAL A 227 7.17 3.49 8.76
CA VAL A 227 8.62 3.69 8.88
C VAL A 227 9.36 2.89 7.82
N LEU A 228 9.06 1.59 7.66
CA LEU A 228 9.71 0.73 6.68
C LEU A 228 9.50 1.22 5.25
N LEU A 229 8.26 1.59 4.89
CA LEU A 229 7.94 2.18 3.59
C LEU A 229 8.72 3.47 3.34
N THR A 230 8.73 4.38 4.32
CA THR A 230 9.44 5.67 4.21
C THR A 230 10.92 5.47 3.93
N VAL A 231 11.56 4.64 4.74
CA VAL A 231 12.98 4.32 4.61
C VAL A 231 13.26 3.67 3.24
N ALA A 232 12.45 2.70 2.84
CA ALA A 232 12.71 1.93 1.64
C ALA A 232 12.48 2.75 0.36
N VAL A 233 11.40 3.54 0.29
CA VAL A 233 11.14 4.47 -0.82
C VAL A 233 12.26 5.50 -0.93
N ASN A 234 12.64 6.13 0.20
CA ASN A 234 13.72 7.11 0.20
C ASN A 234 15.04 6.51 -0.29
N THR A 235 15.37 5.30 0.19
CA THR A 235 16.59 4.61 -0.23
C THR A 235 16.56 4.28 -1.73
N ARG A 236 15.42 3.78 -2.25
CA ARG A 236 15.28 3.46 -3.67
C ARG A 236 15.47 4.70 -4.55
N ARG A 237 14.74 5.78 -4.27
CA ARG A 237 14.81 7.04 -5.03
C ARG A 237 16.23 7.61 -5.04
N LEU A 238 16.95 7.50 -3.91
CA LEU A 238 18.37 7.91 -3.84
C LEU A 238 19.30 7.05 -4.71
N ARG A 239 19.01 5.76 -4.87
CA ARG A 239 19.77 4.88 -5.77
C ARG A 239 19.49 5.16 -7.24
N GLU A 240 18.31 5.68 -7.53
CA GLU A 240 17.87 6.13 -8.87
C GLU A 240 18.35 7.57 -9.17
N ASP A 241 19.28 8.10 -8.38
CA ASP A 241 19.84 9.47 -8.45
C ASP A 241 18.76 10.59 -8.44
N GLN A 242 17.60 10.31 -7.86
CA GLN A 242 16.54 11.28 -7.62
C GLN A 242 16.76 11.92 -6.25
N HIS A 243 17.38 13.09 -6.23
CA HIS A 243 17.79 13.79 -5.01
C HIS A 243 16.80 14.87 -4.59
N VAL A 244 16.64 15.04 -3.27
CA VAL A 244 15.92 16.19 -2.70
C VAL A 244 16.85 17.40 -2.73
N GLU A 245 16.38 18.53 -3.24
CA GLU A 245 17.10 19.80 -3.14
C GLU A 245 17.21 20.23 -1.67
N ALA A 246 18.39 20.66 -1.24
CA ALA A 246 18.61 21.07 0.15
C ALA A 246 17.77 22.31 0.51
N GLN A 247 16.81 22.17 1.41
CA GLN A 247 16.05 23.34 1.90
C GLN A 247 16.91 24.15 2.87
N ARG A 248 16.84 25.49 2.74
CA ARG A 248 17.71 26.45 3.44
C ARG A 248 17.25 26.80 4.87
N HIS A 249 16.14 26.26 5.36
CA HIS A 249 15.63 26.51 6.71
C HIS A 249 15.20 25.19 7.35
N PHE A 250 16.10 24.58 8.11
CA PHE A 250 15.83 23.38 8.90
C PHE A 250 16.23 23.64 10.35
N ASP A 251 15.35 23.26 11.28
CA ASP A 251 15.51 23.45 12.71
C ASP A 251 16.50 22.41 13.28
N GLN A 252 17.66 22.88 13.74
CA GLN A 252 18.85 22.03 13.96
C GLN A 252 18.80 21.20 15.25
N GLU A 253 18.05 21.63 16.27
CA GLU A 253 18.02 20.96 17.59
C GLU A 253 17.21 19.66 17.60
N ARG A 254 16.07 19.61 16.88
CA ARG A 254 15.28 18.37 16.69
C ARG A 254 16.01 17.32 15.87
N LEU A 255 16.88 17.77 14.97
CA LEU A 255 17.66 16.92 14.09
C LEU A 255 18.54 15.95 14.90
N PHE A 256 19.31 16.44 15.87
CA PHE A 256 20.41 15.69 16.51
C PHE A 256 20.01 14.32 17.09
N GLN A 257 18.86 14.21 17.76
CA GLN A 257 18.38 12.94 18.31
C GLN A 257 17.91 11.96 17.22
N ASP A 258 17.22 12.47 16.19
CA ASP A 258 16.74 11.70 15.05
C ASP A 258 17.89 11.29 14.11
N GLN A 259 18.93 12.11 13.97
CA GLN A 259 20.14 11.78 13.18
C GLN A 259 20.88 10.60 13.82
N GLN A 260 20.98 10.54 15.14
CA GLN A 260 21.73 9.48 15.82
C GLN A 260 21.02 8.13 15.65
N LEU A 261 19.69 8.09 15.76
CA LEU A 261 18.88 6.90 15.51
C LEU A 261 18.91 6.48 14.03
N ALA A 262 18.82 7.45 13.10
CA ALA A 262 18.94 7.21 11.67
C ALA A 262 20.33 6.69 11.27
N LEU A 263 21.39 7.24 11.86
CA LEU A 263 22.78 6.79 11.67
C LEU A 263 23.02 5.39 12.26
N GLU A 264 22.46 5.08 13.44
CA GLU A 264 22.52 3.75 14.03
C GLU A 264 21.77 2.72 13.17
N PHE A 265 20.59 3.10 12.65
CA PHE A 265 19.81 2.27 11.74
C PHE A 265 20.54 2.04 10.40
N LEU A 266 21.09 3.07 9.77
CA LEU A 266 21.78 2.98 8.49
C LEU A 266 23.18 2.35 8.59
N GLY A 267 23.87 2.52 9.71
CA GLY A 267 25.15 1.85 10.00
C GLY A 267 25.02 0.34 10.14
N ARG A 268 23.80 -0.19 10.30
CA ARG A 268 23.50 -1.63 10.37
C ARG A 268 23.04 -2.23 9.05
N TRP A 269 22.90 -1.43 7.99
CA TRP A 269 22.64 -1.91 6.62
C TRP A 269 23.93 -2.47 6.00
N THR A 270 23.79 -3.37 5.02
CA THR A 270 24.95 -3.87 4.26
C THR A 270 25.68 -2.71 3.56
N PRO A 271 27.03 -2.75 3.41
CA PRO A 271 27.84 -1.63 2.89
C PRO A 271 27.39 -1.08 1.54
N ARG A 272 26.70 -1.90 0.73
CA ARG A 272 26.09 -1.56 -0.55
C ARG A 272 25.07 -0.41 -0.46
N PHE A 273 24.41 -0.23 0.70
CA PHE A 273 23.40 0.79 0.92
C PHE A 273 23.84 1.94 1.83
N ALA A 274 24.93 1.77 2.59
CA ALA A 274 25.26 2.68 3.70
C ALA A 274 25.88 4.03 3.28
N ARG A 275 26.63 4.10 2.18
CA ARG A 275 27.47 5.28 1.87
C ARG A 275 26.74 6.48 1.25
N LYS A 276 25.71 6.26 0.43
CA LYS A 276 24.92 7.36 -0.20
C LYS A 276 23.64 7.70 0.54
N SER A 277 23.11 6.78 1.34
CA SER A 277 21.76 6.88 1.95
C SER A 277 21.76 7.64 3.29
N ALA A 278 22.89 7.66 4.01
CA ALA A 278 23.02 8.26 5.34
C ALA A 278 22.61 9.74 5.37
N LEU A 279 23.27 10.61 4.59
CA LEU A 279 23.01 12.05 4.64
C LEU A 279 21.61 12.45 4.16
N ALA A 280 21.06 11.74 3.19
CA ALA A 280 19.77 12.11 2.59
C ALA A 280 18.56 11.58 3.38
N ILE A 281 18.69 10.47 4.11
CA ILE A 281 17.64 9.97 5.02
C ILE A 281 17.60 10.81 6.31
N ILE A 282 18.76 11.23 6.81
CA ILE A 282 18.90 12.12 7.96
C ILE A 282 18.27 13.50 7.73
N SER A 283 18.33 14.01 6.50
CA SER A 283 17.75 15.30 6.12
C SER A 283 16.23 15.25 5.92
N PHE A 284 15.64 14.05 5.86
CA PHE A 284 14.26 13.83 5.44
C PHE A 284 13.51 12.79 6.27
N LEU A 285 13.93 12.58 7.52
CA LEU A 285 13.04 12.16 8.60
C LEU A 285 12.50 13.43 9.28
N PRO A 286 11.63 14.26 8.67
CA PRO A 286 10.79 15.08 9.50
C PRO A 286 9.81 14.11 10.15
N LEU A 287 10.04 13.79 11.42
CA LEU A 287 9.05 13.23 12.33
C LEU A 287 7.91 14.25 12.49
N SER A 288 7.20 14.57 11.40
CA SER A 288 6.01 15.43 11.38
C SER A 288 4.96 14.94 10.38
N SER A 289 5.29 14.00 9.49
CA SER A 289 4.32 13.41 8.55
C SER A 289 3.76 12.03 8.95
N VAL A 290 4.08 11.54 10.15
CA VAL A 290 3.29 10.50 10.81
C VAL A 290 2.62 11.15 12.02
N PRO A 291 1.35 11.60 11.94
CA PRO A 291 0.67 12.26 13.05
C PRO A 291 0.54 11.41 14.33
N PHE A 292 1.00 10.16 14.31
CA PHE A 292 0.96 9.23 15.44
C PHE A 292 2.31 8.64 15.88
N ALA A 293 3.43 8.83 15.17
CA ALA A 293 4.73 8.35 15.66
C ALA A 293 5.42 9.41 16.54
N VAL A 294 5.17 10.68 16.24
CA VAL A 294 5.76 11.85 16.90
C VAL A 294 5.07 12.11 18.24
N ALA A 295 3.73 12.16 18.23
CA ALA A 295 2.93 12.29 19.44
C ALA A 295 3.06 11.07 20.39
N TRP A 296 3.45 9.90 19.87
CA TRP A 296 3.67 8.70 20.67
C TRP A 296 5.08 8.66 21.30
N LEU A 297 6.11 9.13 20.57
CA LEU A 297 7.45 9.38 21.12
C LEU A 297 7.45 10.55 22.13
N GLU A 298 6.66 11.59 21.89
CA GLU A 298 6.48 12.73 22.82
C GLU A 298 5.84 12.29 24.16
N ASN A 299 4.90 11.33 24.16
CA ASN A 299 4.15 10.97 25.37
C ASN A 299 4.84 9.91 26.25
N GLN A 300 5.83 9.18 25.73
CA GLN A 300 6.65 8.24 26.51
C GLN A 300 7.90 8.90 27.11
N LEU A 301 8.41 10.00 26.52
CA LEU A 301 9.57 10.73 27.05
C LEU A 301 9.24 11.67 28.22
N ILE A 302 7.97 12.07 28.41
CA ILE A 302 7.54 12.89 29.55
C ILE A 302 7.39 12.08 30.85
N ARG A 303 7.42 10.73 30.79
CA ARG A 303 7.35 9.87 32.00
C ARG A 303 8.70 9.39 32.51
N LEU A 304 9.81 9.88 31.94
CA LEU A 304 11.18 9.55 32.34
C LEU A 304 12.03 10.79 32.66
N ILE A 305 11.38 11.90 32.97
CA ILE A 305 11.89 13.04 33.76
C ILE A 305 10.95 13.20 34.95
#